data_AF-A0A3S2VWI5-F1
#
_entry.id   AF-A0A3S2VWI5-F1
#
_cell.length_a   1.000
_cell.length_b   1.000
_cell.length_c   1.000
_cell.angle_alpha   90.00
_cell.angle_beta   90.00
_cell.angle_gamma   90.00
#
_symmetry.space_group_name_H-M   'P 1'
#
loop_
_entity.id
_entity.type
_entity.pdbx_description
1 polymer ?
#
loop_
_entity_poly.entity_id
_entity_poly.type
_entity_poly.pdbx_seq_one_letter_code
_entity_poly.pdbx_strand_id
1 'polypeptide(L)'
;MALEHPAHPTPPLPISALLRPHMRTEGDLPATQAHQVMLHCALDAACVTVRTTDLRAVTRIAELDYQTVAAVIRWLRILGDGR
;
A
#
# COMPACT_ATOMS: atom_id res chain seq x y z
N MET A 1 28.31 -4.08 -24.66
CA MET A 1 26.85 -4.27 -24.78
C MET A 1 26.27 -4.06 -23.38
N ALA A 2 25.67 -2.90 -23.11
CA ALA A 2 25.04 -2.58 -21.84
C ALA A 2 23.52 -2.75 -21.99
N LEU A 3 22.90 -3.60 -21.16
CA LEU A 3 21.46 -3.70 -21.05
C LEU A 3 20.98 -2.53 -20.18
N GLU A 4 20.45 -1.50 -20.84
CA GLU A 4 19.77 -0.40 -20.17
C GLU A 4 18.41 -0.92 -19.70
N HIS A 5 18.24 -1.09 -18.39
CA HIS A 5 16.94 -1.34 -17.79
C HIS A 5 16.11 -0.07 -17.92
N PRO A 6 14.94 -0.09 -18.58
CA PRO A 6 14.08 1.07 -18.55
C PRO A 6 13.46 1.13 -17.15
N ALA A 7 14.02 1.99 -16.30
CA ALA A 7 13.39 2.44 -15.06
C ALA A 7 12.12 3.20 -15.45
N HIS A 8 11.05 2.47 -15.75
CA HIS A 8 9.72 3.07 -15.85
C HIS A 8 9.34 3.51 -14.44
N PRO A 9 9.24 4.83 -14.16
CA PRO A 9 8.73 5.28 -12.89
C PRO A 9 7.33 4.70 -12.76
N THR A 10 7.11 3.86 -11.76
CA THR A 10 5.76 3.40 -11.42
C THR A 10 4.92 4.65 -11.20
N PRO A 11 3.79 4.81 -11.91
CA PRO A 11 2.95 5.99 -11.75
C PRO A 11 2.59 6.13 -10.26
N PRO A 12 2.65 7.34 -9.70
CA PRO A 12 2.37 7.54 -8.29
C PRO A 12 0.97 7.02 -7.98
N LEU A 13 0.88 6.13 -7.00
CA LEU A 13 -0.39 5.55 -6.59
C LEU A 13 -1.36 6.68 -6.20
N PRO A 14 -2.64 6.61 -6.58
CA PRO A 14 -3.62 7.61 -6.19
C PRO A 14 -3.74 7.63 -4.65
N ILE A 15 -3.40 8.76 -4.06
CA ILE A 15 -3.43 8.97 -2.61
C ILE A 15 -4.85 9.35 -2.19
N SER A 16 -5.41 8.61 -1.23
CA SER A 16 -6.70 8.92 -0.62
C SER A 16 -6.73 10.36 -0.05
N ALA A 17 -7.84 11.07 -0.26
CA ALA A 17 -8.00 12.47 0.17
C ALA A 17 -7.81 12.66 1.68
N LEU A 18 -8.10 11.63 2.48
CA LEU A 18 -7.91 11.62 3.93
C LEU A 18 -6.42 11.61 4.34
N LEU A 19 -5.54 11.08 3.47
CA LEU A 19 -4.12 10.94 3.75
C LEU A 19 -3.28 12.14 3.30
N ARG A 20 -3.80 12.97 2.38
CA ARG A 20 -3.11 14.16 1.84
C ARG A 20 -2.56 15.13 2.90
N PRO A 21 -3.30 15.51 3.95
CA PRO A 21 -2.77 16.49 4.91
C PRO A 21 -1.65 15.93 5.81
N HIS A 22 -1.44 14.62 5.83
CA HIS A 22 -0.43 13.95 6.65
C HIS A 22 0.82 13.54 5.85
N MET A 23 0.81 13.68 4.52
CA MET A 23 1.97 13.39 3.68
C MET A 23 2.90 14.60 3.63
N ARG A 24 4.12 14.44 4.13
CA ARG A 24 5.23 15.36 3.80
C ARG A 24 5.62 15.09 2.35
N THR A 25 5.43 16.08 1.49
CA THR A 25 5.57 16.01 0.02
C THR A 25 7.02 15.84 -0.46
N GLU A 26 8.04 15.93 0.41
CA GLU A 26 9.46 15.98 0.02
C GLU A 26 10.35 14.98 0.78
N GLY A 27 9.96 13.72 0.83
CA GLY A 27 10.84 12.65 1.28
C GLY A 27 10.28 11.29 0.94
N ASP A 28 11.16 10.34 0.58
CA ASP A 28 10.77 8.93 0.54
C ASP A 28 10.14 8.57 1.87
N LEU A 29 8.89 8.07 1.81
CA LEU A 29 8.24 7.61 3.02
C LEU A 29 9.08 6.47 3.60
N PRO A 30 9.30 6.44 4.93
CA PRO A 30 9.90 5.27 5.56
C PRO A 30 9.09 4.03 5.14
N ALA A 31 9.77 2.91 4.86
CA ALA A 31 9.16 1.73 4.24
C ALA A 31 7.85 1.29 4.90
N THR A 32 7.77 1.39 6.23
CA THR A 32 6.56 1.14 7.02
C THR A 32 5.37 2.03 6.64
N GLN A 33 5.59 3.33 6.40
CA GLN A 33 4.52 4.22 5.96
C GLN A 33 4.11 3.92 4.51
N ALA A 34 5.06 3.59 3.63
CA ALA A 34 4.74 3.15 2.27
C ALA A 34 3.89 1.87 2.28
N HIS A 35 4.23 0.90 3.13
CA HIS A 35 3.46 -0.32 3.34
C HIS A 35 2.04 -0.03 3.86
N GLN A 36 1.88 0.92 4.80
CA GLN A 36 0.56 1.32 5.31
C GLN A 36 -0.31 1.91 4.20
N VAL A 37 0.25 2.80 3.38
CA VAL A 37 -0.46 3.39 2.23
C VAL A 37 -0.91 2.28 1.27
N MET A 38 0.00 1.38 0.89
CA MET A 38 -0.30 0.29 -0.03
C MET A 38 -1.39 -0.66 0.50
N LEU A 39 -1.32 -1.00 1.79
CA LEU A 39 -2.29 -1.88 2.42
C LEU A 39 -3.68 -1.22 2.52
N HIS A 40 -3.74 0.06 2.85
CA HIS A 40 -4.99 0.82 2.85
C HIS A 40 -5.62 0.88 1.44
N CYS A 41 -4.83 1.15 0.40
CA CYS A 41 -5.33 1.13 -0.97
C CYS A 41 -5.84 -0.26 -1.40
N ALA A 42 -5.17 -1.34 -0.96
CA ALA A 42 -5.61 -2.69 -1.26
C ALA A 42 -6.94 -3.06 -0.58
N LEU A 43 -7.14 -2.63 0.67
CA LEU A 43 -8.38 -2.83 1.42
C LEU A 43 -9.54 -2.04 0.81
N ASP A 44 -9.29 -0.80 0.40
CA ASP A 44 -10.26 0.04 -0.29
C ASP A 44 -10.71 -0.59 -1.62
N ALA A 45 -9.75 -1.06 -2.44
CA ALA A 45 -10.04 -1.76 -3.70
C ALA A 45 -10.83 -3.06 -3.50
N ALA A 46 -10.60 -3.77 -2.38
CA ALA A 46 -11.35 -4.97 -2.02
C ALA A 46 -12.72 -4.67 -1.36
N CYS A 47 -13.13 -3.39 -1.28
CA CYS A 47 -14.33 -2.94 -0.58
C CYS A 47 -14.38 -3.40 0.89
N VAL A 48 -13.23 -3.57 1.54
CA VAL A 48 -13.13 -3.98 2.95
C VAL A 48 -13.19 -2.73 3.82
N THR A 49 -14.27 -2.61 4.60
CA THR A 49 -14.43 -1.49 5.53
C THR A 49 -13.47 -1.64 6.70
N VAL A 50 -12.44 -0.78 6.77
CA VAL A 50 -11.48 -0.77 7.89
C VAL A 50 -12.09 0.00 9.05
N ARG A 51 -12.39 -0.69 10.17
CA ARG A 51 -12.85 -0.02 11.39
C ARG A 51 -11.66 0.55 12.15
N THR A 52 -11.91 1.52 13.02
CA THR A 52 -10.90 2.09 13.92
C THR A 52 -10.21 1.05 14.80
N THR A 53 -10.89 -0.06 15.12
CA THR A 53 -10.31 -1.22 15.82
C THR A 53 -9.26 -1.97 15.00
N ASP A 54 -9.37 -1.90 13.68
CA ASP A 54 -8.54 -2.67 12.75
C ASP A 54 -7.27 -1.91 12.37
N LEU A 55 -7.22 -0.60 12.64
CA LEU A 55 -6.06 0.26 12.38
C LEU A 55 -4.78 -0.30 13.03
N ARG A 56 -4.87 -0.85 14.25
CA ARG A 56 -3.73 -1.49 14.91
C ARG A 56 -3.23 -2.71 14.13
N ALA A 57 -4.13 -3.50 13.56
CA ALA A 57 -3.76 -4.67 12.77
C ALA A 57 -3.11 -4.24 11.45
N VAL A 58 -3.66 -3.23 10.77
CA VAL A 58 -3.10 -2.65 9.54
C VAL A 58 -1.69 -2.11 9.78
N THR A 59 -1.48 -1.35 10.86
CA THR A 59 -0.14 -0.85 11.24
C THR A 59 0.84 -2.00 11.47
N ARG A 60 0.44 -3.04 12.22
CA ARG A 60 1.31 -4.20 12.48
C ARG A 60 1.64 -5.00 11.24
N ILE A 61 0.72 -5.11 10.28
CA ILE A 61 0.98 -5.78 9.00
C ILE A 61 1.96 -4.94 8.18
N ALA A 62 1.80 -3.61 8.18
CA ALA A 62 2.69 -2.72 7.43
C ALA A 62 4.12 -2.63 7.99
N GLU A 63 4.32 -2.98 9.26
CA GLU A 63 5.65 -3.12 9.87
C GLU A 63 6.39 -4.38 9.42
N LEU A 64 5.70 -5.34 8.77
CA LEU A 64 6.34 -6.54 8.22
C LEU A 64 7.22 -6.20 7.01
N ASP A 65 8.04 -7.17 6.62
CA ASP A 65 8.85 -7.07 5.42
C ASP A 65 7.98 -6.92 4.16
N TYR A 66 8.56 -6.31 3.14
CA TYR A 66 7.86 -6.01 1.89
C TYR A 66 7.24 -7.25 1.21
N GLN A 67 7.90 -8.41 1.27
CA GLN A 67 7.39 -9.64 0.63
C GLN A 67 6.10 -10.10 1.31
N THR A 68 6.06 -10.04 2.64
CA THR A 68 4.89 -10.38 3.43
C THR A 68 3.73 -9.40 3.17
N VAL A 69 4.00 -8.09 3.13
CA VAL A 69 2.98 -7.08 2.80
C VAL A 69 2.45 -7.26 1.37
N ALA A 70 3.33 -7.51 0.40
CA ALA A 70 2.94 -7.74 -0.99
C ALA A 70 2.09 -9.01 -1.15
N ALA A 71 2.37 -10.07 -0.39
CA ALA A 71 1.57 -11.29 -0.37
C ALA A 71 0.15 -11.02 0.18
N VAL A 72 0.03 -10.25 1.26
CA VAL A 72 -1.28 -9.85 1.82
C VAL A 72 -2.09 -9.02 0.82
N ILE A 73 -1.46 -8.03 0.18
CA ILE A 73 -2.12 -7.20 -0.85
C ILE A 73 -2.62 -8.06 -2.01
N ARG A 74 -1.81 -9.02 -2.47
CA ARG A 74 -2.20 -9.95 -3.53
C ARG A 74 -3.39 -10.80 -3.13
N TRP A 75 -3.40 -11.32 -1.91
CA TRP A 75 -4.51 -12.10 -1.38
C TRP A 75 -5.81 -11.28 -1.30
N LEU A 76 -5.74 -10.03 -0.82
CA LEU A 76 -6.89 -9.11 -0.78
C LEU A 76 -7.47 -8.85 -2.18
N ARG A 77 -6.63 -8.70 -3.20
CA ARG A 77 -7.08 -8.53 -4.59
C ARG A 77 -7.86 -9.75 -5.10
N ILE A 78 -7.36 -10.96 -4.84
CA ILE A 78 -8.05 -12.20 -5.25
C ILE A 78 -9.44 -12.29 -4.61
N LEU A 79 -9.58 -11.87 -3.36
CA LEU A 79 -10.87 -11.85 -2.67
C LEU A 79 -11.83 -10.78 -3.23
N GLY A 80 -11.30 -9.67 -3.74
CA GLY A 80 -12.10 -8.59 -4.35
C GLY A 80 -12.61 -8.93 -5.75
N ASP A 81 -11.81 -9.64 -6.57
CA ASP A 81 -12.15 -10.02 -7.95
C ASP A 81 -13.20 -11.15 -8.06
N GLY A 82 -13.45 -11.88 -6.97
CA GLY A 82 -14.40 -13.00 -6.93
C GLY A 82 -15.86 -12.61 -6.66
N ARG A 83 -16.20 -11.31 -6.69
CA ARG A 83 -17.54 -10.79 -6.38
C ARG A 83 -18.32 -10.38 -7.63
#